data_AF-A0AA41UFR5-F1
#
_entry.id   AF-A0AA41UFR5-F1
#
_cell.length_a   1.000
_cell.length_b   1.000
_cell.length_c   1.000
_cell.angle_alpha   90.00
_cell.angle_beta   90.00
_cell.angle_gamma   90.00
#
_symmetry.space_group_name_H-M   'P 1'
#
loop_
_entity.id
_entity.type
_entity.pdbx_description
1 polymer ?
#
loop_
_entity_poly.entity_id
_entity_poly.type
_entity_poly.pdbx_seq_one_letter_code
_entity_poly.pdbx_strand_id
1 'polypeptide(L)'
;MTTETVAVADAAVSAGAVQGAAHAANQKKILNRLRRAQGQLGAVIAAVESGGSCKDVVTQLAAVSSALDKAGFVIVSTAMRDCIDNPDTPNALTVDELEKLFLTLA
;
A
#
# COMPACT_ATOMS: atom_id res chain seq x y z
N MET A 1 -17.09 -43.07 -13.99
CA MET A 1 -16.04 -42.50 -13.14
C MET A 1 -15.27 -41.51 -13.98
N THR A 2 -15.74 -40.25 -14.07
CA THR A 2 -14.99 -39.07 -14.58
C THR A 2 -15.97 -37.87 -14.66
N THR A 3 -16.35 -37.30 -13.51
CA THR A 3 -17.11 -36.03 -13.46
C THR A 3 -16.50 -35.01 -12.49
N GLU A 4 -15.21 -35.14 -12.15
CA GLU A 4 -14.55 -34.28 -11.15
C GLU A 4 -13.65 -33.19 -11.75
N THR A 5 -13.34 -33.23 -13.05
CA THR A 5 -12.30 -32.35 -13.62
C THR A 5 -12.79 -30.94 -14.03
N VAL A 6 -14.10 -30.68 -14.08
CA VAL A 6 -14.65 -29.38 -14.56
C VAL A 6 -14.88 -28.37 -13.43
N ALA A 7 -15.00 -28.81 -12.16
CA ALA A 7 -15.27 -27.92 -11.03
C ALA A 7 -14.07 -27.06 -10.59
N VAL A 8 -12.83 -27.53 -10.84
CA VAL A 8 -11.61 -26.83 -10.39
C VAL A 8 -11.28 -25.61 -11.28
N ALA A 9 -11.70 -25.62 -12.55
CA ALA A 9 -11.44 -24.53 -13.49
C ALA A 9 -12.35 -23.29 -13.26
N ASP A 10 -13.60 -23.51 -12.84
CA ASP A 10 -14.58 -22.45 -12.56
C ASP A 10 -14.24 -21.66 -11.28
N ALA A 11 -13.69 -22.35 -10.27
CA ALA A 11 -13.20 -21.75 -9.03
C ALA A 11 -11.95 -20.86 -9.23
N ALA A 12 -11.02 -21.26 -10.10
CA ALA A 12 -9.80 -20.50 -10.39
C ALA A 12 -10.09 -19.21 -11.18
N VAL A 13 -11.03 -19.24 -12.14
CA VAL A 13 -11.52 -18.03 -12.85
C VAL A 13 -12.22 -17.06 -11.88
N SER A 14 -12.98 -17.60 -10.94
CA SER A 14 -13.69 -16.79 -9.93
C SER A 14 -12.75 -16.13 -8.92
N ALA A 15 -11.68 -16.82 -8.50
CA ALA A 15 -10.66 -16.27 -7.61
C ALA A 15 -9.84 -15.14 -8.27
N GLY A 16 -9.41 -15.32 -9.52
CA GLY A 16 -8.61 -14.32 -10.25
C GLY A 16 -9.32 -12.97 -10.46
N ALA A 17 -10.63 -12.99 -10.73
CA ALA A 17 -11.42 -11.76 -10.87
C ALA A 17 -11.62 -11.02 -9.54
N VAL A 18 -11.76 -11.75 -8.44
CA VAL A 18 -11.91 -11.20 -7.08
C VAL A 18 -10.59 -10.61 -6.57
N GLN A 19 -9.45 -11.28 -6.83
CA GLN A 19 -8.11 -10.75 -6.51
C GLN A 19 -7.82 -9.44 -7.26
N GLY A 20 -8.16 -9.36 -8.55
CA GLY A 20 -7.95 -8.15 -9.37
C GLY A 20 -8.75 -6.94 -8.85
N ALA A 21 -9.99 -7.13 -8.45
CA ALA A 21 -10.83 -6.08 -7.87
C ALA A 21 -10.30 -5.61 -6.49
N ALA A 22 -9.86 -6.55 -5.65
CA ALA A 22 -9.25 -6.24 -4.34
C ALA A 22 -7.92 -5.47 -4.51
N HIS A 23 -7.08 -5.87 -5.45
CA HIS A 23 -5.82 -5.19 -5.76
C HIS A 23 -6.06 -3.76 -6.27
N ALA A 24 -7.02 -3.56 -7.19
CA ALA A 24 -7.39 -2.23 -7.67
C ALA A 24 -7.97 -1.33 -6.55
N ALA A 25 -8.77 -1.90 -5.64
CA ALA A 25 -9.31 -1.18 -4.48
C ALA A 25 -8.20 -0.76 -3.49
N ASN A 26 -7.23 -1.64 -3.24
CA ASN A 26 -6.05 -1.33 -2.42
C ASN A 26 -5.18 -0.25 -3.08
N GLN A 27 -4.93 -0.36 -4.39
CA GLN A 27 -4.20 0.65 -5.15
C GLN A 27 -4.88 2.03 -5.06
N LYS A 28 -6.20 2.10 -5.24
CA LYS A 28 -6.97 3.33 -5.08
C LYS A 28 -6.85 3.91 -3.67
N LYS A 29 -6.91 3.06 -2.64
CA LYS A 29 -6.74 3.47 -1.23
C LYS A 29 -5.35 4.04 -0.96
N ILE A 30 -4.31 3.42 -1.51
CA ILE A 30 -2.92 3.89 -1.42
C ILE A 30 -2.79 5.26 -2.11
N LEU A 31 -3.26 5.38 -3.35
CA LEU A 31 -3.21 6.65 -4.10
C LEU A 31 -3.93 7.79 -3.37
N ASN A 32 -5.10 7.52 -2.79
CA ASN A 32 -5.83 8.54 -2.02
C ASN A 32 -5.05 9.02 -0.79
N ARG A 33 -4.32 8.11 -0.11
CA ARG A 33 -3.47 8.48 1.03
C ARG A 33 -2.28 9.31 0.59
N LEU A 34 -1.60 8.90 -0.47
CA LEU A 34 -0.44 9.61 -1.02
C LEU A 34 -0.82 11.02 -1.52
N ARG A 35 -1.95 11.16 -2.22
CA ARG A 35 -2.47 12.47 -2.65
C ARG A 35 -2.79 13.39 -1.48
N ARG A 36 -3.33 12.84 -0.38
CA ARG A 36 -3.56 13.60 0.84
C ARG A 36 -2.25 14.08 1.48
N ALA A 37 -1.26 13.18 1.61
CA ALA A 37 0.06 13.52 2.13
C ALA A 37 0.75 14.59 1.25
N GLN A 38 0.62 14.51 -0.07
CA GLN A 38 1.10 15.52 -1.01
C GLN A 38 0.47 16.89 -0.75
N GLY A 39 -0.85 16.96 -0.57
CA GLY A 39 -1.54 18.22 -0.25
C GLY A 39 -1.10 18.81 1.09
N GLN A 40 -0.89 17.97 2.11
CA GLN A 40 -0.37 18.39 3.40
C GLN A 40 1.07 18.91 3.29
N LEU A 41 1.93 18.24 2.51
CA LEU A 41 3.29 18.71 2.25
C LEU A 41 3.29 20.06 1.52
N GLY A 42 2.38 20.26 0.57
CA GLY A 42 2.18 21.56 -0.08
C GLY A 42 1.83 22.67 0.92
N ALA A 43 0.99 22.38 1.92
CA ALA A 43 0.67 23.34 2.98
C ALA A 43 1.89 23.64 3.89
N VAL A 44 2.72 22.63 4.19
CA VAL A 44 3.97 22.82 4.93
C VAL A 44 4.92 23.74 4.17
N ILE A 45 5.10 23.51 2.87
CA ILE A 45 5.96 24.34 2.02
C ILE A 45 5.46 25.79 2.03
N ALA A 46 4.16 26.01 1.79
CA ALA A 46 3.58 27.34 1.82
C ALA A 46 3.75 28.04 3.18
N ALA A 47 3.63 27.30 4.29
CA ALA A 47 3.85 27.83 5.63
C ALA A 47 5.31 28.27 5.84
N VAL A 48 6.28 27.53 5.30
CA VAL A 48 7.71 27.92 5.35
C VAL A 48 7.96 29.15 4.50
N GLU A 49 7.44 29.18 3.26
CA GLU A 49 7.61 30.32 2.34
C GLU A 49 6.99 31.61 2.88
N SER A 50 5.87 31.51 3.61
CA SER A 50 5.23 32.66 4.25
C SER A 50 5.86 33.09 5.58
N GLY A 51 6.96 32.45 6.00
CA GLY A 51 7.62 32.75 7.28
C GLY A 51 6.82 32.31 8.52
N GLY A 52 6.06 31.21 8.40
CA GLY A 52 5.27 30.63 9.47
C GLY A 52 6.11 30.20 10.67
N SER A 53 5.46 30.00 11.82
CA SER A 53 6.17 29.66 13.05
C SER A 53 6.83 28.28 12.95
N CYS A 54 8.04 28.14 13.50
CA CYS A 54 8.74 26.85 13.53
C CYS A 54 7.89 25.75 14.19
N LYS A 55 7.12 26.10 15.22
CA LYS A 55 6.23 25.17 15.93
C LYS A 55 5.14 24.62 15.00
N ASP A 56 4.49 25.50 14.23
CA ASP A 56 3.40 25.09 13.33
C ASP A 56 3.94 24.26 12.17
N VAL A 57 5.06 24.67 11.58
CA VAL A 57 5.74 23.93 10.50
C VAL A 57 6.10 22.52 10.97
N VAL A 58 6.74 22.37 12.13
CA VAL A 58 7.11 21.05 12.67
C VAL A 58 5.87 20.21 12.98
N THR A 59 4.81 20.81 13.52
CA THR A 59 3.56 20.11 13.80
C THR A 59 2.90 19.57 12.52
N GLN A 60 2.86 20.39 11.47
CA GLN A 60 2.32 19.99 10.18
C GLN A 60 3.21 18.92 9.51
N LEU A 61 4.53 19.06 9.59
CA LEU A 61 5.48 18.10 9.04
C LEU A 61 5.34 16.73 9.73
N ALA A 62 5.17 16.69 11.05
CA ALA A 62 4.89 15.45 11.78
C ALA A 62 3.57 14.80 11.31
N ALA A 63 2.55 15.60 10.99
CA ALA A 63 1.31 15.10 10.42
C ALA A 63 1.50 14.51 9.00
N VAL A 64 2.36 15.11 8.18
CA VAL A 64 2.75 14.56 6.86
C VAL A 64 3.47 13.22 7.05
N SER A 65 4.46 13.15 7.95
CA SER A 65 5.19 11.90 8.24
C SER A 65 4.22 10.78 8.63
N SER A 66 3.34 11.03 9.61
CA SER A 66 2.33 10.04 10.03
C SER A 66 1.38 9.60 8.90
N ALA A 67 1.08 10.49 7.95
CA ALA A 67 0.27 10.14 6.78
C ALA A 67 1.02 9.23 5.79
N LEU A 68 2.32 9.48 5.61
CA LEU A 68 3.21 8.65 4.79
C LEU A 68 3.41 7.27 5.43
N ASP A 69 3.68 7.18 6.74
CA ASP A 69 3.84 5.90 7.45
C ASP A 69 2.61 5.02 7.27
N LYS A 70 1.41 5.60 7.45
CA LYS A 70 0.14 4.91 7.25
C LYS A 70 -0.07 4.46 5.80
N ALA A 71 0.46 5.18 4.82
CA ALA A 71 0.41 4.74 3.42
C ALA A 71 1.39 3.59 3.18
N GLY A 72 2.62 3.70 3.73
CA GLY A 72 3.64 2.66 3.70
C GLY A 72 3.16 1.34 4.29
N PHE A 73 2.54 1.36 5.47
CA PHE A 73 1.99 0.15 6.10
C PHE A 73 0.91 -0.53 5.25
N VAL A 74 0.08 0.23 4.54
CA VAL A 74 -0.93 -0.34 3.62
C VAL A 74 -0.26 -0.98 2.40
N ILE A 75 0.81 -0.37 1.87
CA ILE A 75 1.59 -0.93 0.76
C ILE A 75 2.23 -2.24 1.18
N VAL A 76 2.98 -2.26 2.28
CA VAL A 76 3.69 -3.45 2.76
C VAL A 76 2.72 -4.57 3.12
N SER A 77 1.64 -4.28 3.85
CA SER A 77 0.64 -5.32 4.17
C SER A 77 -0.08 -5.87 2.94
N THR A 78 -0.26 -5.06 1.89
CA THR A 78 -0.79 -5.56 0.60
C THR A 78 0.22 -6.49 -0.08
N ALA A 79 1.50 -6.10 -0.12
CA ALA A 79 2.56 -6.92 -0.69
C ALA A 79 2.73 -8.25 0.07
N MET A 80 2.68 -8.24 1.41
CA MET A 80 2.72 -9.45 2.23
C MET A 80 1.57 -10.41 1.88
N ARG A 81 0.35 -9.88 1.71
CA ARG A 81 -0.81 -10.69 1.35
C ARG A 81 -0.68 -11.27 -0.07
N ASP A 82 -0.22 -10.47 -1.02
CA ASP A 82 -0.01 -10.92 -2.39
C ASP A 82 1.05 -12.04 -2.47
N CYS A 83 2.12 -11.98 -1.66
CA CYS A 83 3.11 -13.05 -1.56
C CYS A 83 2.54 -14.36 -0.99
N ILE A 84 1.64 -14.28 0.01
CA ILE A 84 0.98 -15.47 0.59
C ILE A 84 -0.01 -16.08 -0.40
N ASP A 85 -0.80 -15.23 -1.07
CA ASP A 85 -1.87 -15.67 -1.97
C ASP A 85 -1.31 -16.16 -3.33
N ASN A 86 -0.11 -15.72 -3.74
CA ASN A 86 0.49 -16.02 -5.05
C ASN A 86 1.99 -16.37 -4.96
N PRO A 87 2.35 -17.50 -4.32
CA PRO A 87 3.75 -17.85 -4.03
C PRO A 87 4.61 -18.11 -5.28
N ASP A 88 4.01 -18.49 -6.41
CA ASP A 88 4.72 -18.81 -7.65
C ASP A 88 4.88 -17.61 -8.60
N THR A 89 4.61 -16.38 -8.14
CA THR A 89 4.76 -15.20 -8.99
C THR A 89 6.24 -14.91 -9.28
N PRO A 90 6.65 -14.67 -10.55
CA PRO A 90 8.06 -14.47 -10.93
C PRO A 90 8.78 -13.30 -10.25
N ASN A 91 8.04 -12.44 -9.56
CA ASN A 91 8.53 -11.27 -8.82
C ASN A 91 7.98 -11.22 -7.38
N ALA A 92 7.60 -12.37 -6.80
CA ALA A 92 7.21 -12.44 -5.41
C ALA A 92 8.36 -11.94 -4.52
N LEU A 93 8.07 -11.05 -3.58
CA LEU A 93 9.04 -10.65 -2.57
C LEU A 93 9.25 -11.80 -1.60
N THR A 94 10.50 -12.11 -1.31
CA THR A 94 10.85 -13.04 -0.23
C THR A 94 10.47 -12.45 1.14
N VAL A 95 10.34 -13.31 2.15
CA VAL A 95 10.06 -12.88 3.53
C VAL A 95 11.13 -11.91 4.04
N ASP A 96 12.40 -12.18 3.74
CA ASP A 96 13.53 -11.33 4.13
C ASP A 96 13.47 -9.95 3.46
N GLU A 97 13.06 -9.88 2.19
CA GLU A 97 12.87 -8.61 1.48
C GLU A 97 11.70 -7.81 2.06
N LEU A 98 10.60 -8.47 2.42
CA LEU A 98 9.46 -7.84 3.09
C LEU A 98 9.83 -7.31 4.48
N GLU A 99 10.59 -8.07 5.27
CA GLU A 99 11.10 -7.63 6.56
C GLU A 99 11.96 -6.37 6.41
N LYS A 100 12.88 -6.38 5.45
CA LYS A 100 13.74 -5.22 5.17
C LYS A 100 12.92 -3.99 4.77
N LEU A 101 11.94 -4.14 3.89
CA LEU A 101 11.05 -3.05 3.49
C LEU A 101 10.23 -2.52 4.67
N PHE A 102 9.73 -3.40 5.54
CA PHE A 102 9.01 -3.00 6.74
C PHE A 102 9.90 -2.19 7.68
N LEU A 103 11.12 -2.65 7.96
CA LEU A 103 12.06 -1.96 8.84
C LEU A 103 12.52 -0.60 8.31
N THR A 104 12.48 -0.36 6.99
CA THR A 104 12.76 0.98 6.43
C THR A 104 11.65 2.00 6.68
N LEU A 105 10.46 1.56 7.09
CA LEU A 105 9.30 2.41 7.38
C LEU A 105 9.06 2.61 8.89
N ALA A 106 9.91 2.02 9.75
CA ALA A 106 9.77 2.02 11.21
C ALA A 106 10.66 3.07 11.90
#